data_AF-A0A529M930-F1
#
_entry.id   AF-A0A529M930-F1
#
_cell.length_a   1.000
_cell.length_b   1.000
_cell.length_c   1.000
_cell.angle_alpha   90.00
_cell.angle_beta   90.00
_cell.angle_gamma   90.00
#
_symmetry.space_group_name_H-M   'P 1'
#
loop_
_entity.id
_entity.type
_entity.pdbx_description
1 polymer ?
#
loop_
_entity_poly.entity_id
_entity_poly.type
_entity_poly.pdbx_seq_one_letter_code
_entity_poly.pdbx_strand_id
1 'polypeptide(L)'
;MKKLFPIIAFIAVALISMVMAGFAYFATQEAARIKFEATADDALNRIESRIDLHLSLLRSTQALFDARNGDISRNEFKAFFNALDVDKNFAGLRGIGFLRLAKTGDEATVERDMLHDYGVSHPIYPDTTQPWRTPIV
;
A
#
# COMPACT_ATOMS: atom_id res chain seq x y z
N MET A 1 -18.35 66.83 -28.88
CA MET A 1 -18.66 65.39 -29.08
C MET A 1 -17.52 64.58 -29.72
N LYS A 2 -16.72 65.11 -30.67
CA LYS A 2 -15.62 64.37 -31.32
C LYS A 2 -14.47 63.90 -30.39
N LYS A 3 -14.26 64.54 -29.23
CA LYS A 3 -13.22 64.15 -28.25
C LYS A 3 -13.62 63.01 -27.29
N LEU A 4 -14.92 62.70 -27.15
CA LEU A 4 -15.42 61.67 -26.23
C LEU A 4 -15.46 60.27 -26.87
N PHE A 5 -15.63 60.21 -28.19
CA PHE A 5 -15.62 58.97 -28.98
C PHE A 5 -14.38 58.07 -28.76
N PRO A 6 -13.14 58.59 -28.82
CA PRO A 6 -11.96 57.75 -28.57
C PRO A 6 -11.88 57.23 -27.14
N ILE A 7 -12.36 58.01 -26.16
CA ILE A 7 -12.38 57.59 -24.74
C ILE A 7 -13.39 56.45 -24.54
N ILE A 8 -14.58 56.56 -25.13
CA ILE A 8 -15.60 55.51 -25.05
C ILE A 8 -15.13 54.23 -25.72
N ALA A 9 -14.51 54.32 -26.90
CA ALA A 9 -13.94 53.16 -27.58
C ALA A 9 -12.83 52.50 -26.76
N PHE A 10 -11.94 53.29 -26.15
CA PHE A 10 -10.90 52.78 -25.26
C PHE A 10 -11.49 52.07 -24.04
N ILE A 11 -12.47 52.67 -23.36
CA ILE A 11 -13.15 52.05 -22.21
C ILE A 11 -13.83 50.74 -22.61
N ALA A 12 -14.51 50.70 -23.75
CA ALA A 12 -15.17 49.49 -24.24
C ALA A 12 -14.17 48.35 -24.47
N VAL A 13 -13.05 48.63 -25.15
CA VAL A 13 -11.99 47.62 -25.39
C VAL A 13 -11.32 47.20 -24.08
N ALA A 14 -11.07 48.14 -23.17
CA ALA A 14 -10.48 47.85 -21.86
C ALA A 14 -11.40 46.94 -21.03
N LEU A 15 -12.71 47.19 -21.03
CA LEU A 15 -13.70 46.35 -20.34
C LEU A 15 -13.77 44.95 -20.94
N ILE A 16 -13.81 44.83 -22.27
CA ILE A 16 -13.78 43.52 -22.95
C ILE A 16 -12.50 42.75 -22.60
N SER A 17 -11.35 43.44 -22.63
CA SER A 17 -10.05 42.84 -22.29
C SER A 17 -10.01 42.39 -20.83
N MET A 18 -10.54 43.19 -19.91
CA MET A 18 -10.63 42.85 -18.49
C MET A 18 -11.50 41.61 -18.27
N VAL A 19 -12.65 41.54 -18.94
CA VAL A 19 -13.55 40.38 -18.88
C VAL A 19 -12.87 39.13 -19.45
N MET A 20 -12.21 39.23 -20.61
CA MET A 20 -11.44 38.12 -21.18
C MET A 20 -10.31 37.65 -20.27
N ALA A 21 -9.56 38.58 -19.66
CA ALA A 21 -8.51 38.24 -18.71
C ALA A 21 -9.09 37.53 -17.47
N GLY A 22 -10.24 37.98 -16.97
CA GLY A 22 -10.98 37.30 -15.91
C GLY A 22 -11.37 35.87 -16.30
N PHE A 23 -11.99 35.68 -17.46
CA PHE A 23 -12.35 34.35 -17.96
C PHE A 23 -11.13 33.44 -18.13
N ALA A 24 -10.04 33.95 -18.72
CA ALA A 24 -8.80 33.19 -18.87
C ALA A 24 -8.24 32.79 -17.50
N TYR A 25 -8.22 33.70 -16.53
CA TYR A 25 -7.78 33.41 -15.17
C TYR A 25 -8.62 32.32 -14.51
N PHE A 26 -9.95 32.45 -14.51
CA PHE A 26 -10.85 31.43 -13.95
C PHE A 26 -10.69 30.08 -14.65
N ALA A 27 -10.60 30.06 -15.98
CA ALA A 27 -10.39 28.84 -16.75
C ALA A 27 -9.04 28.18 -16.40
N THR A 28 -7.97 28.95 -16.22
CA THR A 28 -6.66 28.40 -15.81
C THR A 28 -6.69 27.84 -14.40
N GLN A 29 -7.40 28.49 -13.48
CA GLN A 29 -7.52 28.03 -12.10
C GLN A 29 -8.34 26.74 -12.00
N GLU A 30 -9.43 26.64 -12.76
CA GLU A 30 -10.25 25.43 -12.83
C GLU A 30 -9.48 24.28 -13.48
N ALA A 31 -8.75 24.54 -14.57
CA ALA A 31 -7.89 23.54 -15.19
C ALA A 31 -6.78 23.05 -14.26
N ALA A 32 -6.18 23.94 -13.48
CA ALA A 32 -5.17 23.57 -12.47
C ALA A 32 -5.77 22.70 -11.36
N ARG A 33 -6.99 23.01 -10.91
CA ARG A 33 -7.72 22.23 -9.92
C ARG A 33 -8.06 20.82 -10.42
N ILE A 34 -8.64 20.71 -11.61
CA ILE A 34 -8.98 19.41 -12.22
C ILE A 34 -7.72 18.54 -12.37
N LYS A 35 -6.61 19.13 -12.82
CA LYS A 35 -5.35 18.42 -12.95
C LYS A 35 -4.81 17.95 -11.60
N PHE A 36 -4.94 18.77 -10.56
CA PHE A 36 -4.54 18.40 -9.21
C PHE A 36 -5.38 17.24 -8.68
N GLU A 37 -6.72 17.33 -8.77
CA GLU A 37 -7.64 16.27 -8.35
C GLU A 37 -7.33 14.94 -9.08
N ALA A 38 -7.17 14.98 -10.40
CA ALA A 38 -6.80 13.79 -11.17
C ALA A 38 -5.45 13.18 -10.76
N THR A 39 -4.47 14.03 -10.40
CA THR A 39 -3.16 13.55 -9.93
C THR A 39 -3.25 12.94 -8.52
N ALA A 40 -4.06 13.53 -7.65
CA ALA A 40 -4.29 13.02 -6.31
C ALA A 40 -5.03 11.67 -6.36
N ASP A 41 -6.05 11.55 -7.21
CA ASP A 41 -6.79 10.31 -7.42
C ASP A 41 -5.91 9.21 -8.00
N ASP A 42 -5.05 9.51 -8.99
CA ASP A 42 -4.08 8.53 -9.50
C ASP A 42 -3.14 8.03 -8.39
N ALA A 43 -2.64 8.94 -7.55
CA ALA A 43 -1.79 8.57 -6.42
C ALA A 43 -2.52 7.68 -5.41
N LEU A 44 -3.77 8.00 -5.09
CA LEU A 44 -4.61 7.19 -4.19
C LEU A 44 -4.85 5.79 -4.78
N ASN A 45 -5.28 5.73 -6.04
CA ASN A 45 -5.55 4.46 -6.74
C ASN A 45 -4.31 3.56 -6.79
N ARG A 46 -3.12 4.14 -6.93
CA ARG A 46 -1.85 3.39 -6.90
C ARG A 46 -1.51 2.84 -5.53
N ILE A 47 -1.88 3.54 -4.45
CA ILE A 47 -1.73 3.05 -3.07
C ILE A 47 -2.71 1.92 -2.82
N GLU A 48 -3.99 2.11 -3.15
CA GLU A 48 -5.05 1.12 -2.98
C GLU A 48 -4.73 -0.17 -3.74
N SER A 49 -4.38 -0.06 -5.02
CA SER A 49 -3.99 -1.21 -5.84
C SER A 49 -2.81 -1.98 -5.24
N ARG A 50 -1.85 -1.30 -4.63
CA ARG A 50 -0.71 -1.94 -3.97
C ARG A 50 -1.13 -2.67 -2.69
N ILE A 51 -2.01 -2.08 -1.89
CA ILE A 51 -2.55 -2.72 -0.68
C ILE A 51 -3.34 -3.97 -1.07
N ASP A 52 -4.18 -3.90 -2.10
CA ASP A 52 -4.97 -5.04 -2.56
C ASP A 52 -4.10 -6.20 -3.06
N LEU A 53 -2.98 -5.90 -3.71
CA LEU A 53 -1.97 -6.90 -4.06
C LEU A 53 -1.41 -7.56 -2.80
N HIS A 54 -0.96 -6.78 -1.80
CA HIS A 54 -0.46 -7.36 -0.54
C HIS A 54 -1.52 -8.20 0.19
N LEU A 55 -2.78 -7.78 0.20
CA LEU A 55 -3.88 -8.56 0.78
C LEU A 55 -4.12 -9.87 0.03
N SER A 56 -3.98 -9.86 -1.31
CA SER A 56 -4.11 -11.05 -2.14
C SER A 56 -3.01 -12.07 -1.85
N LEU A 57 -1.79 -11.62 -1.55
CA LEU A 57 -0.71 -12.48 -1.09
C LEU A 57 -1.02 -13.12 0.27
N LEU A 58 -1.53 -12.35 1.23
CA LEU A 58 -1.94 -12.88 2.54
C LEU A 58 -3.05 -13.92 2.40
N ARG A 59 -4.07 -13.66 1.56
CA ARG A 59 -5.15 -14.62 1.28
C ARG A 59 -4.63 -15.89 0.59
N SER A 60 -3.70 -15.74 -0.35
CA SER A 60 -3.07 -16.88 -1.03
C SER A 60 -2.24 -17.73 -0.06
N THR A 61 -1.54 -17.06 0.87
CA THR A 61 -0.79 -17.73 1.93
C THR A 61 -1.74 -18.47 2.87
N GLN A 62 -2.84 -17.84 3.31
CA GLN A 62 -3.87 -18.50 4.12
C GLN A 62 -4.43 -19.74 3.40
N ALA A 63 -4.79 -19.63 2.12
CA ALA A 63 -5.32 -20.75 1.36
C ALA A 63 -4.33 -21.93 1.26
N LEU A 64 -3.03 -21.65 1.18
CA LEU A 64 -2.00 -22.69 1.23
C LEU A 64 -1.98 -23.42 2.58
N PHE A 65 -2.07 -22.69 3.70
CA PHE A 65 -2.15 -23.31 5.03
C PHE A 65 -3.42 -24.14 5.19
N ASP A 66 -4.57 -23.62 4.75
CA ASP A 66 -5.84 -24.33 4.81
C ASP A 66 -5.80 -25.63 3.99
N ALA A 67 -5.21 -25.61 2.78
CA ALA A 67 -5.03 -26.79 1.94
C ALA A 67 -4.11 -27.85 2.55
N ARG A 68 -3.25 -27.46 3.50
CA ARG A 68 -2.28 -28.31 4.20
C ARG A 68 -2.68 -28.65 5.62
N ASN A 69 -3.92 -28.31 6.03
CA ASN A 69 -4.40 -28.47 7.41
C ASN A 69 -3.48 -27.80 8.44
N GLY A 70 -2.82 -26.70 8.06
CA GLY A 70 -1.91 -25.96 8.91
C GLY A 70 -0.48 -26.52 9.02
N ASP A 71 -0.20 -27.69 8.42
CA ASP A 71 1.12 -28.34 8.48
C ASP A 71 1.91 -28.12 7.19
N ILE A 72 2.77 -27.10 7.20
CA ILE A 72 3.63 -26.73 6.08
C ILE A 72 5.09 -26.68 6.52
N SER A 73 5.94 -27.38 5.77
CA SER A 73 7.38 -27.33 5.99
C SER A 73 7.98 -26.02 5.46
N ARG A 74 9.13 -25.62 6.02
CA ARG A 74 9.90 -24.47 5.54
C ARG A 74 10.20 -24.52 4.04
N ASN A 75 10.51 -25.71 3.53
CA ASN A 75 10.86 -25.89 2.12
C ASN A 75 9.65 -25.69 1.21
N GLU A 76 8.47 -26.15 1.61
CA GLU A 76 7.21 -25.92 0.88
C GLU A 76 6.82 -24.45 0.90
N PHE A 77 6.93 -23.79 2.05
CA PHE A 77 6.67 -22.36 2.15
C PHE A 77 7.66 -21.54 1.31
N LYS A 78 8.95 -21.91 1.33
CA LYS A 78 9.98 -21.27 0.48
C LYS A 78 9.70 -21.49 -1.00
N ALA A 79 9.28 -22.70 -1.40
CA ALA A 79 8.92 -22.98 -2.79
C ALA A 79 7.71 -22.15 -3.24
N PHE A 80 6.69 -22.04 -2.40
CA PHE A 80 5.54 -21.17 -2.64
C PHE A 80 5.95 -19.69 -2.77
N PHE A 81 6.75 -19.18 -1.83
CA PHE A 81 7.23 -17.80 -1.86
C PHE A 81 8.04 -17.51 -3.12
N ASN A 82 8.94 -18.42 -3.51
CA ASN A 82 9.72 -18.28 -4.74
C ASN A 82 8.84 -18.31 -6.01
N ALA A 83 7.78 -19.13 -6.02
CA ALA A 83 6.87 -19.22 -7.16
C ALA A 83 6.03 -17.96 -7.36
N LEU A 84 5.77 -17.20 -6.29
CA LEU A 84 5.07 -15.92 -6.35
C LEU A 84 5.90 -14.79 -6.95
N ASP A 85 7.22 -14.95 -7.07
CA ASP A 85 8.17 -13.95 -7.57
C ASP A 85 7.94 -12.57 -6.91
N VAL A 86 8.01 -12.58 -5.58
CA VAL A 86 7.52 -11.48 -4.73
C VAL A 86 8.20 -10.15 -5.05
N ASP A 87 9.50 -10.18 -5.34
CA ASP A 87 10.27 -8.98 -5.68
C ASP A 87 9.76 -8.29 -6.96
N LYS A 88 9.23 -9.06 -7.92
CA LYS A 88 8.66 -8.52 -9.16
C LYS A 88 7.19 -8.16 -9.05
N ASN A 89 6.41 -9.00 -8.38
CA ASN A 89 4.95 -8.89 -8.37
C ASN A 89 4.39 -8.07 -7.20
N PHE A 90 5.16 -7.87 -6.12
CA PHE A 90 4.74 -7.20 -4.89
C PHE A 90 5.76 -6.15 -4.47
N ALA A 91 5.88 -5.10 -5.29
CA ALA A 91 6.83 -4.03 -5.06
C ALA A 91 6.65 -3.40 -3.66
N GLY A 92 7.75 -3.22 -2.94
CA GLY A 92 7.76 -2.64 -1.59
C GLY A 92 7.46 -3.63 -0.47
N LEU A 93 7.11 -4.88 -0.78
CA LEU A 93 7.05 -5.93 0.22
C LEU A 93 8.47 -6.39 0.58
N ARG A 94 8.78 -6.41 1.88
CA ARG A 94 10.10 -6.86 2.36
C ARG A 94 10.19 -8.37 2.57
N GLY A 95 9.06 -9.02 2.84
CA GLY A 95 8.96 -10.44 3.07
C GLY A 95 7.61 -10.81 3.68
N ILE A 96 7.35 -12.11 3.73
CA ILE A 96 6.23 -12.69 4.47
C ILE A 96 6.76 -13.81 5.37
N GLY A 97 6.09 -14.01 6.48
CA GLY A 97 6.32 -15.12 7.39
C GLY A 97 5.01 -15.44 8.09
N PHE A 98 5.02 -16.50 8.88
CA PHE A 98 3.87 -16.88 9.68
C PHE A 98 4.27 -17.02 11.13
N LEU A 99 3.27 -16.86 11.98
CA LEU A 99 3.42 -16.95 13.42
C LEU A 99 2.76 -18.24 13.88
N ARG A 100 3.42 -18.99 14.75
CA ARG A 100 2.80 -20.12 15.43
C ARG A 100 2.12 -19.64 16.70
N LEU A 101 0.88 -20.03 16.93
CA LEU A 101 0.20 -19.76 18.19
C LEU A 101 0.58 -20.86 19.21
N ALA A 102 1.22 -20.46 20.31
CA ALA A 102 1.65 -21.38 21.37
C ALA A 102 1.20 -20.85 22.74
N LYS A 103 0.97 -21.73 23.71
CA LYS A 103 0.68 -21.31 25.08
C LYS A 103 1.98 -20.95 25.79
N THR A 104 1.90 -20.00 26.72
CA THR A 104 3.02 -19.74 27.63
C THR A 104 3.30 -20.98 28.48
N GLY A 105 4.56 -21.40 28.54
CA GLY A 105 5.01 -22.67 29.12
C GLY A 105 5.38 -23.75 28.11
N ASP A 106 4.93 -23.64 26.85
CA ASP A 106 5.24 -24.60 25.78
C ASP A 106 6.46 -24.21 24.94
N GLU A 107 7.24 -23.21 25.36
CA GLU A 107 8.31 -22.61 24.57
C GLU A 107 9.36 -23.64 24.16
N ALA A 108 9.78 -24.52 25.08
CA ALA A 108 10.77 -25.56 24.80
C ALA A 108 10.30 -26.59 23.76
N THR A 109 8.99 -26.76 23.58
CA THR A 109 8.46 -27.62 22.51
C THR A 109 8.54 -26.88 21.18
N VAL A 110 8.12 -25.62 21.15
CA VAL A 110 8.18 -24.80 19.94
C VAL A 110 9.62 -24.60 19.47
N GLU A 111 10.56 -24.34 20.38
CA GLU A 111 11.99 -24.19 20.05
C GLU A 111 12.61 -25.47 19.49
N ARG A 112 12.17 -26.64 19.96
CA ARG A 112 12.58 -27.94 19.40
C ARG A 112 12.01 -28.16 18.00
N ASP A 113 10.72 -27.87 17.81
CA ASP A 113 10.08 -27.96 16.50
C ASP A 113 10.75 -26.98 15.51
N MET A 114 11.07 -25.76 15.95
CA MET A 114 11.81 -24.78 15.16
C MET A 114 13.19 -25.29 14.73
N LEU A 115 13.93 -25.91 15.66
CA LEU A 115 15.23 -26.49 15.35
C LEU A 115 15.11 -27.64 14.35
N HIS A 116 14.10 -28.50 14.50
CA HIS A 116 13.87 -29.64 13.62
C HIS A 116 13.43 -29.20 12.20
N ASP A 117 12.45 -28.31 12.11
CA ASP A 117 11.80 -27.95 10.84
C ASP A 117 12.52 -26.82 10.09
N TYR A 118 13.20 -25.93 10.81
CA TYR A 118 13.82 -24.72 10.25
C TYR A 118 15.33 -24.67 10.43
N GLY A 119 15.92 -25.56 11.25
CA GLY A 119 17.37 -25.60 11.49
C GLY A 119 17.90 -24.43 12.32
N VAL A 120 17.01 -23.69 12.97
CA VAL A 120 17.34 -22.53 13.80
C VAL A 120 16.68 -22.67 15.16
N SER A 121 17.47 -22.51 16.22
CA SER A 121 16.97 -22.42 17.59
C SER A 121 17.35 -21.05 18.12
N HIS A 122 16.34 -20.25 18.45
CA HIS A 122 16.49 -19.01 19.18
C HIS A 122 15.43 -18.98 20.27
N PRO A 123 15.73 -18.39 21.43
CA PRO A 123 14.76 -18.28 22.50
C PRO A 123 13.55 -17.45 22.05
N ILE A 124 12.35 -17.90 22.40
CA ILE A 124 11.13 -17.17 22.08
C ILE A 124 11.11 -15.82 22.82
N TYR A 125 11.08 -14.74 22.04
CA TYR A 125 11.11 -13.35 22.51
C TYR A 125 9.86 -12.58 22.04
N PRO A 126 9.37 -11.56 22.79
CA PRO A 126 9.79 -11.18 24.14
C PRO A 126 9.24 -12.11 25.22
N ASP A 127 9.88 -12.10 26.38
CA ASP A 127 9.28 -12.62 27.60
C ASP A 127 7.97 -11.88 27.88
N THR A 128 6.93 -12.63 28.23
CA THR A 128 5.61 -12.09 28.44
C THR A 128 4.84 -12.88 29.49
N THR A 129 3.93 -12.20 30.18
CA THR A 129 2.96 -12.80 31.12
C THR A 129 1.63 -13.15 30.45
N GLN A 130 1.51 -12.90 29.14
CA GLN A 130 0.32 -13.23 28.36
C GLN A 130 0.12 -14.76 28.28
N PRO A 131 -1.12 -15.25 28.19
CA PRO A 131 -1.39 -16.68 28.09
C PRO A 131 -0.94 -17.30 26.75
N TRP A 132 -0.75 -16.47 25.73
CA TRP A 132 -0.37 -16.89 24.39
C TRP A 132 0.93 -16.23 23.93
N ARG A 133 1.70 -16.99 23.16
CA ARG A 133 2.94 -16.61 22.48
C ARG A 133 2.75 -16.75 20.97
N THR A 134 3.39 -15.87 20.21
CA THR A 134 3.34 -15.87 18.74
C THR A 134 4.74 -15.73 18.14
N PRO A 135 5.63 -16.72 18.33
CA PRO A 135 6.93 -16.71 17.64
C PRO A 135 6.76 -16.79 16.13
N ILE A 136 7.67 -16.12 15.40
CA ILE A 136 7.88 -16.33 13.98
C ILE A 136 8.60 -17.67 13.83
N VAL A 137 8.01 -18.60 13.08
CA VAL A 137 8.58 -19.91 12.79
C VAL A 137 9.02 -20.00 11.34
#